data_AF-A0A1Q6TN67-F1
#
_entry.id   AF-A0A1Q6TN67-F1
#
_cell.length_a   1.000
_cell.length_b   1.000
_cell.length_c   1.000
_cell.angle_alpha   90.00
_cell.angle_beta   90.00
_cell.angle_gamma   90.00
#
_symmetry.space_group_name_H-M   'P 1'
#
loop_
_entity.id
_entity.type
_entity.pdbx_description
1 polymer ?
#
loop_
_entity_poly.entity_id
_entity_poly.type
_entity_poly.pdbx_seq_one_letter_code
_entity_poly.pdbx_strand_id
1 'polypeptide(L)'
;MIYDCFPFFNELDVLEIRLNVLYDTVDYFVITEADKTHTGRHKEYIFEQNKDRFAKFLDKIIYIKVNDFPDLENSETSSDGNKWLYENYQRDAIMRGLKDCKPDDVIIISDCDEIPNPEAVKKYKKGICSLMQLRFGFSYNSIYVTIPFCRSPKICRYKDLINPQKKIKEKDKKYCLYSKYGLPTYLRFVKGKKIKNGGWHFSYIGNLENVRYKMHSIVEQQVNTVNKNNDKLLLEKIRNNEDILERGDIFANLEMSNIFPQYFIANIEKYKENINSNNQVSFSRAMWQHRIYKIKKVLKCL
;
A
#
# COMPACT_ATOMS: atom_id res chain seq x y z
N MET A 1 -20.49 -10.87 0.07
CA MET A 1 -19.19 -10.98 0.74
C MET A 1 -18.33 -9.76 0.47
N ILE A 2 -17.33 -9.50 1.31
CA ILE A 2 -16.33 -8.44 1.21
C ILE A 2 -14.94 -9.08 1.20
N TYR A 3 -14.18 -8.82 0.14
CA TYR A 3 -12.82 -9.31 -0.05
C TYR A 3 -11.83 -8.16 0.06
N ASP A 4 -10.85 -8.32 0.95
CA ASP A 4 -9.69 -7.42 1.05
C ASP A 4 -8.48 -8.01 0.34
N CYS A 5 -8.08 -7.42 -0.79
CA CYS A 5 -7.09 -8.00 -1.68
C CYS A 5 -5.86 -7.11 -1.83
N PHE A 6 -4.68 -7.70 -1.69
CA PHE A 6 -3.41 -6.98 -1.79
C PHE A 6 -2.24 -7.94 -2.08
N PRO A 7 -1.23 -7.48 -2.85
CA PRO A 7 0.05 -8.17 -2.90
C PRO A 7 0.80 -7.95 -1.58
N PHE A 8 1.48 -9.00 -1.11
CA PHE A 8 2.33 -8.98 0.05
C PHE A 8 3.81 -9.03 -0.33
N PHE A 9 4.64 -8.35 0.47
CA PHE A 9 6.09 -8.33 0.33
C PHE A 9 6.80 -8.68 1.64
N ASN A 10 7.11 -7.72 2.51
CA ASN A 10 7.93 -7.94 3.71
C ASN A 10 7.41 -7.27 4.99
N GLU A 11 6.24 -6.63 4.95
CA GLU A 11 5.73 -5.78 6.03
C GLU A 11 4.88 -6.57 7.05
N LEU A 12 5.48 -7.55 7.73
CA LEU A 12 4.77 -8.46 8.65
C LEU A 12 3.96 -7.74 9.76
N ASP A 13 4.52 -6.68 10.35
CA ASP A 13 3.84 -5.91 11.40
C ASP A 13 2.62 -5.15 10.85
N VAL A 14 2.77 -4.56 9.66
CA VAL A 14 1.69 -3.83 8.99
C VAL A 14 0.59 -4.81 8.55
N LEU A 15 0.97 -6.00 8.07
CA LEU A 15 0.03 -7.07 7.78
C LEU A 15 -0.75 -7.48 9.03
N GLU A 16 -0.08 -7.65 10.17
CA GLU A 16 -0.76 -7.98 11.43
C GLU A 16 -1.75 -6.90 11.86
N ILE A 17 -1.37 -5.62 11.79
CA ILE A 17 -2.28 -4.51 12.08
C ILE A 17 -3.49 -4.56 11.13
N ARG A 18 -3.24 -4.73 9.82
CA ARG A 18 -4.28 -4.80 8.79
C ARG A 18 -5.29 -5.90 9.08
N LEU A 19 -4.81 -7.12 9.31
CA LEU A 19 -5.65 -8.29 9.56
C LEU A 19 -6.51 -8.08 10.80
N ASN A 20 -5.95 -7.60 11.91
CA ASN A 20 -6.73 -7.30 13.12
C ASN A 20 -7.77 -6.19 12.90
N VAL A 21 -7.41 -5.12 12.18
CA VAL A 21 -8.31 -3.99 11.93
C VAL A 21 -9.52 -4.41 11.09
N LEU A 22 -9.34 -5.34 10.16
CA LEU A 22 -10.37 -5.72 9.20
C LEU A 22 -11.05 -7.06 9.49
N TYR A 23 -10.56 -7.88 10.42
CA TYR A 23 -11.02 -9.26 10.63
C TYR A 23 -12.55 -9.37 10.75
N ASP A 24 -13.18 -8.48 11.51
CA ASP A 24 -14.64 -8.49 11.72
C ASP A 24 -15.43 -7.78 10.61
N THR A 25 -14.76 -7.14 9.67
CA THR A 25 -15.39 -6.37 8.59
C THR A 25 -15.40 -7.11 7.26
N VAL A 26 -14.40 -7.95 7.02
CA VAL A 26 -14.24 -8.65 5.74
C VAL A 26 -14.49 -10.14 5.91
N ASP A 27 -14.95 -10.76 4.82
CA ASP A 27 -15.18 -12.20 4.78
C ASP A 27 -13.89 -12.94 4.43
N TYR A 28 -13.07 -12.37 3.53
CA TYR A 28 -11.81 -12.95 3.10
C TYR A 28 -10.70 -11.92 2.92
N PHE A 29 -9.47 -12.35 3.19
CA PHE A 29 -8.24 -11.68 2.79
C PHE A 29 -7.64 -12.45 1.62
N VAL A 30 -7.48 -11.79 0.46
CA VAL A 30 -6.80 -12.39 -0.70
C VAL A 30 -5.37 -11.85 -0.75
N ILE A 31 -4.42 -12.69 -0.38
CA ILE A 31 -3.01 -12.33 -0.28
C ILE A 31 -2.26 -12.98 -1.43
N THR A 32 -1.67 -12.18 -2.32
CA THR A 32 -0.76 -12.69 -3.35
C THR A 32 0.69 -12.43 -3.00
N GLU A 33 1.55 -13.45 -3.13
CA GLU A 33 2.98 -13.32 -2.89
C GLU A 33 3.77 -13.99 -4.01
N ALA A 34 4.75 -13.26 -4.56
CA ALA A 34 5.62 -13.74 -5.62
C ALA A 34 6.95 -14.32 -5.09
N ASP A 35 7.59 -15.19 -5.87
CA ASP A 35 9.01 -15.57 -5.71
C ASP A 35 9.98 -14.60 -6.41
N LYS A 36 9.46 -13.48 -6.92
CA LYS A 36 10.23 -12.42 -7.58
C LYS A 36 9.99 -11.07 -6.91
N THR A 37 11.03 -10.23 -6.82
CA THR A 37 10.91 -8.80 -6.50
C THR A 37 10.30 -8.04 -7.69
N HIS A 38 9.94 -6.76 -7.53
CA HIS A 38 9.45 -5.96 -8.65
C HIS A 38 10.54 -5.72 -9.72
N THR A 39 11.81 -5.93 -9.35
CA THR A 39 12.98 -5.91 -10.23
C THR A 39 13.35 -7.28 -10.81
N GLY A 40 12.56 -8.32 -10.57
CA GLY A 40 12.76 -9.66 -11.15
C GLY A 40 13.78 -10.55 -10.44
N ARG A 41 14.33 -10.11 -9.29
CA ARG A 41 15.24 -10.94 -8.49
C ARG A 41 14.47 -11.99 -7.72
N HIS A 42 15.04 -13.18 -7.55
CA HIS A 42 14.43 -14.21 -6.71
C HIS A 42 14.27 -13.73 -5.26
N LYS A 43 13.15 -14.06 -4.64
CA LYS A 43 12.88 -13.84 -3.22
C LYS A 43 12.13 -15.01 -2.60
N GLU A 44 12.32 -15.20 -1.31
CA GLU A 44 11.56 -16.16 -0.54
C GLU A 44 10.10 -15.71 -0.32
N TYR A 45 9.25 -16.67 0.03
CA TYR A 45 7.87 -16.44 0.45
C TYR A 45 7.83 -16.10 1.94
N ILE A 46 7.92 -14.80 2.26
CA ILE A 46 7.96 -14.27 3.62
C ILE A 46 6.66 -14.56 4.37
N PHE A 47 5.49 -14.47 3.71
CA PHE A 47 4.23 -14.82 4.38
C PHE A 47 4.20 -16.31 4.73
N GLU A 48 4.56 -17.18 3.78
CA GLU A 48 4.62 -18.63 3.97
C GLU A 48 5.50 -19.01 5.17
N GLN A 49 6.73 -18.46 5.22
CA GLN A 49 7.69 -18.71 6.31
C GLN A 49 7.20 -18.21 7.68
N ASN A 50 6.24 -17.30 7.71
CA ASN A 50 5.72 -16.68 8.93
C ASN A 50 4.24 -17.01 9.18
N LYS A 51 3.67 -18.01 8.52
CA LYS A 51 2.24 -18.35 8.62
C LYS A 51 1.76 -18.56 10.06
N ASP A 52 2.59 -19.14 10.92
CA ASP A 52 2.25 -19.38 12.33
C ASP A 52 1.94 -18.09 13.09
N ARG A 53 2.61 -16.98 12.74
CA ARG A 53 2.32 -15.64 13.29
C ARG A 53 0.88 -15.19 12.99
N PHE A 54 0.29 -15.71 11.92
CA PHE A 54 -1.04 -15.34 11.43
C PHE A 54 -2.08 -16.45 11.62
N ALA A 55 -1.79 -17.47 12.45
CA ALA A 55 -2.64 -18.65 12.66
C ALA A 55 -4.13 -18.30 12.90
N LYS A 56 -4.39 -17.25 13.69
CA LYS A 56 -5.76 -16.81 14.03
C LYS A 56 -6.57 -16.22 12.86
N PHE A 57 -5.94 -15.97 11.72
CA PHE A 57 -6.55 -15.37 10.55
C PHE A 57 -6.68 -16.34 9.37
N LEU A 58 -6.06 -17.52 9.48
CA LEU A 58 -5.94 -18.47 8.36
C LEU A 58 -7.30 -18.95 7.85
N ASP A 59 -8.35 -18.90 8.68
CA ASP A 59 -9.72 -19.23 8.31
C ASP A 59 -10.30 -18.29 7.24
N LYS A 60 -9.81 -17.05 7.17
CA LYS A 60 -10.24 -16.05 6.17
C LYS A 60 -9.19 -15.78 5.09
N ILE A 61 -7.99 -16.33 5.18
CA ILE A 61 -6.90 -16.03 4.23
C ILE A 61 -6.97 -16.97 3.03
N ILE A 62 -7.18 -16.39 1.85
CA ILE A 62 -6.96 -17.01 0.54
C ILE A 62 -5.57 -16.62 0.06
N TYR A 63 -4.59 -17.50 0.29
CA TYR A 63 -3.20 -17.26 -0.06
C TYR A 63 -2.84 -17.81 -1.45
N ILE A 64 -2.28 -16.95 -2.30
CA ILE A 64 -1.93 -17.25 -3.69
C ILE A 64 -0.42 -17.05 -3.88
N LYS A 65 0.30 -18.15 -4.09
CA LYS A 65 1.71 -18.12 -4.52
C LYS A 65 1.78 -17.82 -6.01
N VAL A 66 2.68 -16.93 -6.39
CA VAL A 66 2.96 -16.55 -7.78
C VAL A 66 4.40 -16.94 -8.10
N ASN A 67 4.56 -17.89 -9.02
CA ASN A 67 5.86 -18.40 -9.53
C ASN A 67 5.82 -18.73 -11.02
N ASP A 68 4.69 -18.43 -11.66
CA ASP A 68 4.38 -18.73 -13.05
C ASP A 68 4.46 -17.47 -13.90
N PHE A 69 5.47 -16.63 -13.65
CA PHE A 69 5.69 -15.44 -14.47
C PHE A 69 5.96 -15.87 -15.92
N PRO A 70 5.35 -15.21 -16.92
CA PRO A 70 5.73 -15.43 -18.32
C PRO A 70 7.18 -14.99 -18.54
N ASP A 71 7.75 -15.24 -19.72
CA ASP A 71 9.06 -14.70 -20.07
C ASP A 71 9.00 -13.16 -20.17
N LEU A 72 9.20 -12.52 -19.02
CA LEU A 72 9.21 -11.07 -18.86
C LEU A 72 10.56 -10.45 -19.20
N GLU A 73 11.62 -11.26 -19.16
CA GLU A 73 13.01 -10.82 -19.40
C GLU A 73 13.23 -10.51 -20.88
N ASN A 74 12.61 -11.28 -21.77
CA ASN A 74 12.71 -11.11 -23.23
C ASN A 74 11.50 -10.38 -23.86
N SER A 75 10.60 -9.79 -23.07
CA SER A 75 9.41 -9.15 -23.64
C SER A 75 9.79 -7.92 -24.49
N GLU A 76 9.16 -7.75 -25.66
CA GLU A 76 9.42 -6.68 -26.66
C GLU A 76 9.30 -5.24 -26.12
N THR A 77 8.87 -5.08 -24.88
CA THR A 77 8.73 -3.80 -24.21
C THR A 77 10.05 -3.33 -23.56
N SER A 78 11.18 -3.99 -23.84
CA SER A 78 12.48 -3.83 -23.18
C SER A 78 13.25 -2.54 -23.44
N SER A 79 12.77 -1.60 -24.28
CA SER A 79 13.45 -0.31 -24.47
C SER A 79 12.96 0.84 -23.56
N ASP A 80 11.81 0.68 -22.88
CA ASP A 80 11.30 1.52 -21.77
C ASP A 80 9.87 1.11 -21.30
N GLY A 81 9.28 0.10 -21.93
CA GLY A 81 7.92 -0.36 -21.74
C GLY A 81 7.76 -1.29 -20.53
N ASN A 82 7.34 -0.68 -19.43
CA ASN A 82 6.80 -1.32 -18.23
C ASN A 82 7.83 -1.97 -17.29
N LYS A 83 8.59 -1.14 -16.57
CA LYS A 83 9.40 -1.59 -15.43
C LYS A 83 8.59 -2.28 -14.30
N TRP A 84 7.26 -2.29 -14.38
CA TRP A 84 6.32 -2.75 -13.37
C TRP A 84 5.70 -4.13 -13.67
N LEU A 85 6.23 -4.89 -14.64
CA LEU A 85 5.61 -6.15 -15.09
C LEU A 85 5.44 -7.16 -13.94
N TYR A 86 6.48 -7.36 -13.13
CA TYR A 86 6.42 -8.27 -11.98
C TYR A 86 5.37 -7.84 -10.94
N GLU A 87 5.34 -6.56 -10.56
CA GLU A 87 4.33 -6.02 -9.63
C GLU A 87 2.92 -6.19 -10.18
N ASN A 88 2.70 -5.80 -11.44
CA ASN A 88 1.39 -5.88 -12.09
C ASN A 88 0.92 -7.33 -12.20
N TYR A 89 1.81 -8.27 -12.55
CA TYR A 89 1.48 -9.69 -12.65
C TYR A 89 1.11 -10.28 -11.28
N GLN A 90 1.89 -10.00 -10.23
CA GLN A 90 1.56 -10.42 -8.87
C GLN A 90 0.21 -9.86 -8.40
N ARG A 91 -0.08 -8.60 -8.75
CA ARG A 91 -1.34 -7.95 -8.40
C ARG A 91 -2.52 -8.52 -9.18
N ASP A 92 -2.37 -8.76 -10.47
CA ASP A 92 -3.42 -9.34 -11.30
C ASP A 92 -3.71 -10.80 -10.90
N ALA A 93 -2.73 -11.50 -10.29
CA ALA A 93 -2.93 -12.81 -9.67
C ALA A 93 -3.96 -12.80 -8.53
N ILE A 94 -4.38 -11.63 -8.00
CA ILE A 94 -5.53 -11.50 -7.09
C ILE A 94 -6.77 -12.18 -7.68
N MET A 95 -6.97 -12.12 -9.01
CA MET A 95 -8.10 -12.76 -9.67
C MET A 95 -8.16 -14.28 -9.43
N ARG A 96 -7.03 -14.94 -9.12
CA ARG A 96 -6.98 -16.38 -8.80
C ARG A 96 -7.73 -16.72 -7.50
N GLY A 97 -7.81 -15.75 -6.56
CA GLY A 97 -8.54 -15.88 -5.29
C GLY A 97 -9.98 -15.39 -5.35
N LEU A 98 -10.45 -14.85 -6.49
CA LEU A 98 -11.80 -14.28 -6.67
C LEU A 98 -12.70 -15.12 -7.59
N LYS A 99 -12.41 -16.41 -7.76
CA LYS A 99 -13.10 -17.28 -8.74
C LYS A 99 -14.58 -17.50 -8.41
N ASP A 100 -14.91 -17.57 -7.12
CA ASP A 100 -16.27 -17.86 -6.65
C ASP A 100 -17.04 -16.59 -6.26
N CYS A 101 -16.52 -15.41 -6.60
CA CYS A 101 -17.17 -14.14 -6.34
C CYS A 101 -18.45 -13.98 -7.16
N LYS A 102 -19.50 -13.52 -6.48
CA LYS A 102 -20.77 -13.13 -7.11
C LYS A 102 -20.67 -11.69 -7.64
N PRO A 103 -21.46 -11.31 -8.66
CA PRO A 103 -21.42 -9.97 -9.24
C PRO A 103 -21.51 -8.80 -8.25
N ASP A 104 -22.26 -8.94 -7.16
CA ASP A 104 -22.46 -7.90 -6.14
C ASP A 104 -21.55 -8.02 -4.91
N ASP A 105 -20.64 -9.01 -4.87
CA ASP A 105 -19.60 -9.07 -3.84
C ASP A 105 -18.70 -7.83 -3.92
N VAL A 106 -18.19 -7.37 -2.77
CA VAL A 106 -17.39 -6.15 -2.66
C VAL A 106 -15.92 -6.53 -2.67
N ILE A 107 -15.14 -5.87 -3.53
CA ILE A 107 -13.69 -6.09 -3.67
C ILE A 107 -12.96 -4.81 -3.32
N ILE A 108 -11.98 -4.92 -2.43
CA ILE A 108 -11.02 -3.88 -2.09
C ILE A 108 -9.68 -4.27 -2.73
N ILE A 109 -9.12 -3.40 -3.56
CA ILE A 109 -7.78 -3.57 -4.15
C ILE A 109 -6.86 -2.50 -3.55
N SER A 110 -5.79 -2.95 -2.91
CA SER A 110 -4.81 -2.12 -2.18
C SER A 110 -3.39 -2.64 -2.34
N ASP A 111 -2.44 -1.93 -1.75
CA ASP A 111 -1.16 -2.49 -1.28
C ASP A 111 -1.26 -2.91 0.20
N CYS A 112 -0.38 -3.81 0.67
CA CYS A 112 -0.40 -4.30 2.06
C CYS A 112 -0.34 -3.15 3.08
N ASP A 113 0.44 -2.11 2.78
CA ASP A 113 0.60 -0.93 3.61
C ASP A 113 -0.57 0.07 3.58
N GLU A 114 -1.59 -0.17 2.75
CA GLU A 114 -2.79 0.65 2.64
C GLU A 114 -3.96 0.01 3.39
N ILE A 115 -4.05 0.21 4.71
CA ILE A 115 -5.07 -0.36 5.59
C ILE A 115 -6.42 0.39 5.46
N PRO A 116 -7.49 -0.25 4.93
CA PRO A 116 -8.82 0.35 4.88
C PRO A 116 -9.41 0.60 6.27
N ASN A 117 -10.14 1.70 6.43
CA ASN A 117 -10.95 1.92 7.63
C ASN A 117 -12.26 1.12 7.53
N PRO A 118 -12.56 0.23 8.51
CA PRO A 118 -13.82 -0.53 8.56
C PRO A 118 -15.09 0.31 8.32
N GLU A 119 -15.15 1.49 8.93
CA GLU A 119 -16.32 2.37 8.82
C GLU A 119 -16.46 3.01 7.44
N ALA A 120 -15.35 3.19 6.72
CA ALA A 120 -15.38 3.63 5.33
C ALA A 120 -15.81 2.50 4.38
N VAL A 121 -15.38 1.27 4.66
CA VAL A 121 -15.82 0.08 3.92
C VAL A 121 -17.33 -0.10 4.06
N LYS A 122 -17.88 -0.04 5.28
CA LYS A 122 -19.34 -0.15 5.54
C LYS A 122 -20.17 0.96 4.87
N LYS A 123 -19.58 2.14 4.64
CA LYS A 123 -20.22 3.26 3.93
C LYS A 123 -20.30 3.05 2.42
N TYR A 124 -19.53 2.13 1.85
CA TYR A 124 -19.60 1.81 0.43
C TYR A 124 -21.00 1.34 0.02
N LYS A 125 -21.42 1.72 -1.19
CA LYS A 125 -22.74 1.36 -1.73
C LYS A 125 -22.67 0.78 -3.14
N LYS A 126 -22.06 1.49 -4.09
CA LYS A 126 -21.99 1.08 -5.51
C LYS A 126 -20.91 1.85 -6.29
N GLY A 127 -20.56 1.30 -7.46
CA GLY A 127 -19.59 1.88 -8.38
C GLY A 127 -18.17 1.81 -7.85
N ILE A 128 -17.22 2.39 -8.59
CA ILE A 128 -15.82 2.43 -8.17
C ILE A 128 -15.61 3.63 -7.24
N CYS A 129 -15.12 3.37 -6.03
CA CYS A 129 -14.79 4.38 -5.04
C CYS A 129 -13.30 4.33 -4.68
N SER A 130 -12.77 5.46 -4.20
CA SER A 130 -11.44 5.56 -3.61
C SER A 130 -11.58 5.88 -2.13
N LEU A 131 -11.05 5.01 -1.28
CA LEU A 131 -10.96 5.28 0.15
C LEU A 131 -9.82 6.28 0.35
N MET A 132 -10.11 7.45 0.91
CA MET A 132 -9.12 8.51 1.10
C MET A 132 -8.35 8.29 2.39
N GLN A 133 -7.13 7.79 2.32
CA GLN A 133 -6.33 7.47 3.50
C GLN A 133 -5.41 8.61 3.92
N LEU A 134 -5.07 8.64 5.22
CA LEU A 134 -3.95 9.42 5.75
C LEU A 134 -2.64 8.73 5.39
N ARG A 135 -1.64 9.50 4.94
CA ARG A 135 -0.35 8.95 4.49
C ARG A 135 0.74 9.17 5.53
N PHE A 136 1.39 8.07 5.92
CA PHE A 136 2.49 8.02 6.88
C PHE A 136 3.71 7.38 6.23
N GLY A 137 4.90 7.76 6.70
CA GLY A 137 6.18 7.31 6.13
C GLY A 137 7.24 7.16 7.20
N PHE A 138 8.04 6.10 7.14
CA PHE A 138 9.24 5.84 7.97
C PHE A 138 9.00 5.62 9.48
N SER A 139 7.91 6.13 10.05
CA SER A 139 7.41 5.77 11.38
C SER A 139 5.89 5.81 11.38
N TYR A 140 5.25 5.00 12.23
CA TYR A 140 3.78 4.85 12.23
C TYR A 140 3.06 6.18 12.45
N ASN A 141 3.70 7.14 13.14
CA ASN A 141 3.13 8.43 13.48
C ASN A 141 3.65 9.60 12.66
N SER A 142 4.56 9.37 11.70
CA SER A 142 5.12 10.44 10.86
C SER A 142 4.26 10.67 9.62
N ILE A 143 3.37 11.66 9.67
CA ILE A 143 2.47 12.00 8.57
C ILE A 143 3.20 12.84 7.51
N TYR A 144 2.90 12.60 6.23
CA TYR A 144 3.34 13.47 5.13
C TYR A 144 2.63 14.83 5.19
N VAL A 145 3.34 15.91 5.47
CA VAL A 145 2.80 17.28 5.45
C VAL A 145 2.66 17.80 4.02
N THR A 146 3.52 17.40 3.09
CA THR A 146 3.43 17.81 1.67
C THR A 146 2.16 17.27 1.01
N ILE A 147 1.90 15.96 1.19
CA ILE A 147 0.76 15.24 0.62
C ILE A 147 0.17 14.29 1.67
N PRO A 148 -0.67 14.78 2.60
CA PRO A 148 -1.18 13.99 3.73
C PRO A 148 -2.23 12.95 3.35
N PHE A 149 -2.73 12.96 2.11
CA PHE A 149 -3.79 12.06 1.68
C PHE A 149 -3.44 11.34 0.39
N CYS A 150 -3.68 10.03 0.33
CA CYS A 150 -3.65 9.24 -0.90
C CYS A 150 -5.08 8.86 -1.35
N ARG A 151 -5.21 8.39 -2.61
CA ARG A 151 -6.50 8.05 -3.25
C ARG A 151 -6.62 6.54 -3.50
N SER A 152 -6.12 5.76 -2.57
CA SER A 152 -6.09 4.30 -2.53
C SER A 152 -6.45 3.87 -1.11
N PRO A 153 -7.03 2.69 -0.88
CA PRO A 153 -7.40 1.65 -1.85
C PRO A 153 -8.59 2.02 -2.74
N LYS A 154 -8.83 1.16 -3.74
CA LYS A 154 -10.07 1.15 -4.53
C LYS A 154 -11.03 0.13 -3.96
N ILE A 155 -12.31 0.49 -3.89
CA ILE A 155 -13.39 -0.40 -3.50
C ILE A 155 -14.49 -0.37 -4.57
N CYS A 156 -14.95 -1.54 -4.98
CA CYS A 156 -15.97 -1.70 -6.02
C CYS A 156 -16.73 -3.02 -5.85
N ARG A 157 -17.76 -3.27 -6.66
CA ARG A 157 -18.35 -4.61 -6.74
C ARG A 157 -17.57 -5.47 -7.71
N TYR A 158 -17.59 -6.78 -7.55
CA TYR A 158 -16.88 -7.72 -8.40
C TYR A 158 -17.23 -7.53 -9.89
N LYS A 159 -18.50 -7.29 -10.21
CA LYS A 159 -18.95 -6.96 -11.57
C LYS A 159 -18.31 -5.70 -12.15
N ASP A 160 -17.94 -4.74 -11.32
CA ASP A 160 -17.26 -3.51 -11.74
C ASP A 160 -15.75 -3.76 -11.97
N LEU A 161 -15.15 -4.72 -11.23
CA LEU A 161 -13.74 -5.12 -11.39
C LEU A 161 -13.50 -5.91 -12.69
N ILE A 162 -14.38 -6.87 -13.00
CA ILE A 162 -14.27 -7.71 -14.21
C ILE A 162 -14.73 -6.96 -15.48
N ASN A 163 -15.39 -5.81 -15.33
CA ASN A 163 -15.89 -5.02 -16.45
C ASN A 163 -15.19 -3.65 -16.62
N PRO A 164 -13.98 -3.63 -17.22
CA PRO A 164 -13.53 -2.39 -17.87
C PRO A 164 -13.08 -2.56 -19.34
N GLN A 165 -13.33 -3.67 -20.03
CA GLN A 165 -12.70 -3.93 -21.34
C GLN A 165 -13.10 -2.97 -22.49
N LYS A 166 -14.21 -2.22 -22.40
CA LYS A 166 -14.64 -1.34 -23.50
C LYS A 166 -14.11 0.11 -23.45
N LYS A 167 -13.41 0.52 -22.38
CA LYS A 167 -13.01 1.94 -22.17
C LYS A 167 -11.61 2.15 -21.59
N ILE A 168 -10.73 1.14 -21.61
CA ILE A 168 -9.32 1.35 -21.26
C ILE A 168 -8.72 2.30 -22.29
N LYS A 169 -8.23 3.45 -21.84
CA LYS A 169 -7.55 4.39 -22.73
C LYS A 169 -6.31 3.70 -23.29
N GLU A 170 -5.98 3.95 -24.55
CA GLU A 170 -4.83 3.32 -25.22
C GLU A 170 -3.55 3.34 -24.37
N LYS A 171 -3.26 4.50 -23.76
CA LYS A 171 -2.11 4.72 -22.88
C LYS A 171 -2.03 3.81 -21.64
N ASP A 172 -3.17 3.26 -21.20
CA ASP A 172 -3.28 2.45 -19.99
C ASP A 172 -3.31 0.94 -20.31
N LYS A 173 -3.47 0.55 -21.59
CA LYS A 173 -3.50 -0.87 -22.01
C LYS A 173 -2.23 -1.64 -21.65
N LYS A 174 -1.06 -0.97 -21.67
CA LYS A 174 0.22 -1.60 -21.29
C LYS A 174 0.27 -2.11 -19.84
N TYR A 175 -0.52 -1.54 -18.93
CA TYR A 175 -0.60 -2.02 -17.54
C TYR A 175 -1.55 -3.21 -17.38
N CYS A 176 -2.25 -3.59 -18.44
CA CYS A 176 -3.31 -4.60 -18.45
C CYS A 176 -2.90 -5.88 -19.19
N LEU A 177 -1.63 -5.99 -19.61
CA LEU A 177 -1.11 -7.03 -20.50
C LEU A 177 -1.42 -8.45 -20.03
N TYR A 178 -1.47 -8.69 -18.70
CA TYR A 178 -1.65 -10.02 -18.12
C TYR A 178 -3.03 -10.26 -17.50
N SER A 179 -3.92 -9.27 -17.57
CA SER A 179 -5.26 -9.37 -16.99
C SER A 179 -6.23 -10.04 -17.97
N LYS A 180 -6.25 -11.37 -17.99
CA LYS A 180 -7.19 -12.16 -18.79
C LYS A 180 -8.63 -12.17 -18.24
N TYR A 181 -8.81 -12.08 -16.92
CA TYR A 181 -10.11 -12.33 -16.24
C TYR A 181 -10.67 -11.15 -15.44
N GLY A 182 -9.88 -10.10 -15.19
CA GLY A 182 -10.28 -8.93 -14.41
C GLY A 182 -9.06 -8.07 -14.08
N LEU A 183 -9.29 -6.79 -13.78
CA LEU A 183 -8.28 -5.74 -13.95
C LEU A 183 -7.79 -5.07 -12.63
N PRO A 184 -7.27 -5.80 -11.60
CA PRO A 184 -6.76 -5.22 -10.35
C PRO A 184 -5.74 -4.09 -10.56
N THR A 185 -4.75 -4.30 -11.43
CA THR A 185 -3.74 -3.28 -11.74
C THR A 185 -4.37 -2.02 -12.31
N TYR A 186 -5.25 -2.16 -13.31
CA TYR A 186 -5.91 -1.02 -13.94
C TYR A 186 -6.84 -0.27 -12.97
N LEU A 187 -7.52 -0.99 -12.06
CA LEU A 187 -8.44 -0.38 -11.10
C LEU A 187 -7.76 0.73 -10.27
N ARG A 188 -6.46 0.60 -9.93
CA ARG A 188 -5.68 1.63 -9.22
C ARG A 188 -5.74 3.00 -9.91
N PHE A 189 -5.75 3.00 -11.25
CA PHE A 189 -5.75 4.22 -12.06
C PHE A 189 -7.15 4.77 -12.35
N VAL A 190 -8.20 3.99 -12.11
CA VAL A 190 -9.58 4.41 -12.35
C VAL A 190 -9.97 5.51 -11.36
N LYS A 191 -10.57 6.59 -11.89
CA LYS A 191 -11.15 7.64 -11.05
C LYS A 191 -12.42 7.10 -10.38
N GLY A 192 -12.41 7.02 -9.07
CA GLY A 192 -13.57 6.65 -8.26
C GLY A 192 -14.13 7.81 -7.45
N LYS A 193 -15.38 7.67 -6.98
CA LYS A 193 -15.95 8.57 -5.97
C LYS A 193 -15.14 8.49 -4.68
N LYS A 194 -14.81 9.63 -4.08
CA LYS A 194 -14.00 9.67 -2.86
C LYS A 194 -14.85 9.38 -1.63
N ILE A 195 -14.40 8.44 -0.80
CA ILE A 195 -14.93 8.20 0.54
C ILE A 195 -13.89 8.74 1.53
N LYS A 196 -14.25 9.76 2.31
CA LYS A 196 -13.36 10.38 3.31
C LYS A 196 -13.12 9.44 4.49
N ASN A 197 -12.04 9.67 5.24
CA ASN A 197 -11.62 8.84 6.38
C ASN A 197 -11.49 7.37 5.99
N GLY A 198 -10.86 7.13 4.83
CA GLY A 198 -10.80 5.84 4.16
C GLY A 198 -9.81 4.86 4.76
N GLY A 199 -8.93 5.29 5.67
CA GLY A 199 -7.93 4.45 6.32
C GLY A 199 -6.55 5.10 6.41
N TRP A 200 -5.52 4.26 6.35
CA TRP A 200 -4.13 4.63 6.65
C TRP A 200 -3.19 3.99 5.64
N HIS A 201 -2.22 4.76 5.15
CA HIS A 201 -1.12 4.27 4.31
C HIS A 201 0.19 4.37 5.09
N PHE A 202 0.75 3.24 5.48
CA PHE A 202 1.96 3.11 6.30
C PHE A 202 3.17 2.74 5.45
N SER A 203 3.67 3.70 4.67
CA SER A 203 4.74 3.45 3.70
C SER A 203 6.12 3.36 4.37
N TYR A 204 6.95 2.41 3.95
CA TYR A 204 8.33 2.22 4.47
C TYR A 204 8.41 2.14 6.00
N ILE A 205 7.46 1.45 6.64
CA ILE A 205 7.49 1.20 8.09
C ILE A 205 8.21 -0.11 8.39
N GLY A 206 9.07 -0.09 9.40
CA GLY A 206 9.77 -1.27 9.90
C GLY A 206 11.22 -0.93 10.25
N ASN A 207 11.98 -1.96 10.62
CA ASN A 207 13.40 -1.82 10.86
C ASN A 207 14.16 -1.40 9.57
N LEU A 208 15.38 -0.92 9.76
CA LEU A 208 16.19 -0.39 8.67
C LEU A 208 16.45 -1.41 7.56
N GLU A 209 16.62 -2.67 7.94
CA GLU A 209 16.84 -3.78 7.00
C GLU A 209 15.63 -3.97 6.08
N ASN A 210 14.41 -3.99 6.63
CA ASN A 210 13.17 -4.11 5.87
C ASN A 210 12.95 -2.92 4.94
N VAL A 211 13.23 -1.70 5.43
CA VAL A 211 13.15 -0.48 4.62
C VAL A 211 14.11 -0.55 3.44
N ARG A 212 15.38 -0.92 3.68
CA ARG A 212 16.38 -1.09 2.61
C ARG A 212 16.01 -2.18 1.63
N TYR A 213 15.56 -3.34 2.14
CA TYR A 213 15.17 -4.46 1.30
C TYR A 213 14.04 -4.05 0.35
N LYS A 214 13.03 -3.31 0.85
CA LYS A 214 11.98 -2.72 0.02
C LYS A 214 12.55 -1.73 -0.99
N MET A 215 13.41 -0.80 -0.58
CA MET A 215 13.99 0.21 -1.48
C MET A 215 14.80 -0.40 -2.64
N HIS A 216 15.47 -1.54 -2.43
CA HIS A 216 16.21 -2.27 -3.48
C HIS A 216 15.35 -3.23 -4.32
N SER A 217 14.12 -3.50 -3.88
CA SER A 217 13.20 -4.45 -4.51
C SER A 217 12.15 -3.78 -5.39
N ILE A 218 11.94 -2.47 -5.25
CA ILE A 218 11.00 -1.67 -6.06
C ILE A 218 11.61 -1.17 -7.37
N VAL A 219 10.72 -0.89 -8.31
CA VAL A 219 11.03 -0.46 -9.67
C VAL A 219 11.78 0.86 -9.74
N GLU A 220 11.39 1.84 -8.93
CA GLU A 220 11.99 3.16 -9.01
C GLU A 220 13.44 3.21 -8.52
N GLN A 221 13.97 2.10 -7.95
CA GLN A 221 15.33 1.96 -7.42
C GLN A 221 15.86 3.32 -6.93
N GLN A 222 15.15 3.94 -5.98
CA GLN A 222 15.39 5.32 -5.50
C GLN A 222 16.72 5.46 -4.72
N VAL A 223 17.71 4.60 -4.99
CA VAL A 223 18.89 4.34 -4.17
C VAL A 223 20.14 4.10 -5.03
N ASN A 224 20.35 4.89 -6.07
CA ASN A 224 21.72 5.03 -6.59
C ASN A 224 22.48 6.17 -5.88
N THR A 225 21.83 7.00 -5.06
CA THR A 225 22.46 8.14 -4.38
C THR A 225 22.48 8.08 -2.86
N VAL A 226 21.69 7.22 -2.20
CA VAL A 226 21.86 7.01 -0.75
C VAL A 226 23.16 6.26 -0.53
N ASN A 227 24.20 7.01 -0.17
CA ASN A 227 25.52 6.52 0.22
C ASN A 227 25.38 5.20 1.00
N LYS A 228 25.91 4.12 0.42
CA LYS A 228 25.65 2.73 0.81
C LYS A 228 25.95 2.35 2.28
N ASN A 229 26.53 3.23 3.11
CA ASN A 229 27.26 2.79 4.31
C ASN A 229 27.05 3.63 5.58
N ASN A 230 25.85 4.13 5.89
CA ASN A 230 25.65 4.70 7.24
C ASN A 230 24.24 4.53 7.83
N ASP A 231 24.01 3.38 8.48
CA ASP A 231 22.78 3.05 9.21
C ASP A 231 22.44 4.12 10.24
N LYS A 232 23.46 4.66 10.91
CA LYS A 232 23.31 5.71 11.90
C LYS A 232 22.75 6.99 11.27
N LEU A 233 23.26 7.39 10.10
CA LEU A 233 22.75 8.56 9.39
C LEU A 233 21.28 8.37 8.94
N LEU A 234 20.95 7.19 8.43
CA LEU A 234 19.58 6.90 7.98
C LEU A 234 18.58 6.91 9.15
N LEU A 235 18.98 6.34 10.30
CA LEU A 235 18.19 6.39 11.53
C LEU A 235 18.08 7.80 12.10
N GLU A 236 19.16 8.60 12.05
CA GLU A 236 19.14 10.02 12.43
C GLU A 236 18.17 10.81 11.55
N LYS A 237 18.20 10.62 10.24
CA LYS A 237 17.24 11.23 9.30
C LYS A 237 15.79 10.88 9.66
N ILE A 238 15.50 9.59 9.91
CA ILE A 238 14.15 9.15 10.33
C ILE A 238 13.75 9.82 11.65
N ARG A 239 14.65 9.83 12.65
CA ARG A 239 14.42 10.47 13.96
C ARG A 239 14.17 11.98 13.84
N ASN A 240 14.79 12.62 12.86
CA ASN A 240 14.69 14.05 12.58
C ASN A 240 13.57 14.41 11.59
N ASN A 241 12.73 13.45 11.16
CA ASN A 241 11.66 13.64 10.18
C ASN A 241 12.15 14.09 8.79
N GLU A 242 13.36 13.69 8.42
CA GLU A 242 13.94 13.97 7.11
C GLU A 242 13.52 12.90 6.09
N ASP A 243 13.30 13.33 4.85
CA ASP A 243 12.95 12.42 3.76
C ASP A 243 14.17 11.61 3.34
N ILE A 244 14.24 10.36 3.79
CA ILE A 244 15.34 9.46 3.46
C ILE A 244 15.41 9.08 1.97
N LEU A 245 14.35 9.36 1.21
CA LEU A 245 14.28 9.16 -0.24
C LEU A 245 14.62 10.42 -1.04
N GLU A 246 14.99 11.52 -0.36
CA GLU A 246 15.47 12.77 -0.98
C GLU A 246 14.50 13.40 -1.99
N ARG A 247 13.19 13.22 -1.80
CA ARG A 247 12.13 13.78 -2.67
C ARG A 247 11.72 15.19 -2.27
N GLY A 248 12.23 15.69 -1.14
CA GLY A 248 11.84 16.97 -0.55
C GLY A 248 10.48 16.92 0.14
N ASP A 249 10.02 15.72 0.55
CA ASP A 249 8.83 15.59 1.39
C ASP A 249 9.09 16.12 2.82
N ILE A 250 8.05 16.71 3.41
CA ILE A 250 8.07 17.24 4.77
C ILE A 250 7.17 16.36 5.62
N PHE A 251 7.62 16.02 6.82
CA PHE A 251 6.91 15.16 7.75
C PHE A 251 6.62 15.87 9.07
N ALA A 252 5.61 15.39 9.79
CA ALA A 252 5.34 15.77 11.17
C ALA A 252 5.02 14.52 11.99
N ASN A 253 5.60 14.41 13.18
CA ASN A 253 5.28 13.32 14.10
C ASN A 253 4.00 13.65 14.83
N LEU A 254 3.00 12.77 14.74
CA LEU A 254 1.73 12.96 15.41
C LEU A 254 1.78 12.38 16.82
N GLU A 255 1.13 13.09 17.73
CA GLU A 255 0.70 12.53 19.01
C GLU A 255 -0.27 11.37 18.77
N MET A 256 -0.13 10.31 19.58
CA MET A 256 -1.06 9.18 19.54
C MET A 256 -2.45 9.63 19.93
N SER A 257 -3.43 9.31 19.08
CA SER A 257 -4.82 9.74 19.25
C SER A 257 -5.75 8.80 18.48
N ASN A 258 -7.06 9.03 18.59
CA ASN A 258 -8.10 8.27 17.91
C ASN A 258 -8.10 8.39 16.37
N ILE A 259 -7.14 9.12 15.79
CA ILE A 259 -6.94 9.13 14.33
C ILE A 259 -6.36 7.81 13.83
N PHE A 260 -5.65 7.05 14.67
CA PHE A 260 -4.99 5.79 14.32
C PHE A 260 -5.96 4.61 14.45
N PRO A 261 -5.65 3.44 13.85
CA PRO A 261 -6.48 2.26 14.02
C PRO A 261 -6.59 1.86 15.50
N GLN A 262 -7.79 1.51 15.97
CA GLN A 262 -8.01 1.18 17.39
C GLN A 262 -7.13 0.01 17.86
N TYR A 263 -6.97 -1.03 17.04
CA TYR A 263 -6.08 -2.14 17.34
C TYR A 263 -4.63 -1.69 17.55
N PHE A 264 -4.13 -0.79 16.70
CA PHE A 264 -2.78 -0.25 16.80
C PHE A 264 -2.58 0.51 18.12
N ILE A 265 -3.53 1.39 18.48
CA ILE A 265 -3.50 2.14 19.74
C ILE A 265 -3.52 1.18 20.94
N ALA A 266 -4.40 0.18 20.92
CA ALA A 266 -4.54 -0.79 22.01
C ALA A 266 -3.30 -1.69 22.18
N ASN A 267 -2.45 -1.81 21.15
CA ASN A 267 -1.26 -2.65 21.15
C ASN A 267 0.02 -1.83 20.91
N ILE A 268 0.02 -0.56 21.30
CA ILE A 268 1.09 0.39 20.97
C ILE A 268 2.49 -0.09 21.42
N GLU A 269 2.57 -0.73 22.59
CA GLU A 269 3.84 -1.25 23.13
C GLU A 269 4.51 -2.26 22.20
N LYS A 270 3.73 -3.02 21.42
CA LYS A 270 4.26 -3.96 20.43
C LYS A 270 4.94 -3.27 19.25
N TYR A 271 4.51 -2.05 18.93
CA TYR A 271 4.93 -1.32 17.73
C TYR A 271 5.79 -0.08 18.04
N LYS A 272 6.12 0.16 19.30
CA LYS A 272 6.75 1.39 19.80
C LYS A 272 8.11 1.70 19.17
N GLU A 273 8.87 0.70 18.77
CA GLU A 273 10.18 0.87 18.11
C GLU A 273 10.09 1.66 16.81
N ASN A 274 8.93 1.65 16.15
CA ASN A 274 8.66 2.38 14.91
C ASN A 274 7.75 3.60 15.14
N ILE A 275 7.69 4.13 16.36
CA ILE A 275 6.98 5.37 16.72
C ILE A 275 8.03 6.42 17.09
N ASN A 276 7.98 7.57 16.41
CA ASN A 276 8.92 8.65 16.66
C ASN A 276 8.40 9.56 17.77
N SER A 277 9.13 9.63 18.89
CA SER A 277 8.82 10.46 20.06
C SER A 277 9.26 11.92 19.94
N ASN A 278 10.07 12.26 18.94
CA ASN A 278 10.64 13.61 18.81
C ASN A 278 9.62 14.59 18.23
N ASN A 279 9.51 15.78 18.82
CA ASN A 279 8.75 16.92 18.29
C ASN A 279 7.32 16.54 17.85
N GLN A 280 6.63 15.75 18.66
CA GLN A 280 5.25 15.36 18.37
C GLN A 280 4.33 16.59 18.36
N VAL A 281 3.35 16.56 17.45
CA VAL A 281 2.35 17.61 17.30
C VAL A 281 0.97 17.00 17.15
N SER A 282 -0.06 17.78 17.49
CA SER A 282 -1.44 17.36 17.22
C SER A 282 -1.74 17.26 15.71
N PHE A 283 -2.72 16.43 15.36
CA PHE A 283 -3.17 16.31 13.96
C PHE A 283 -3.59 17.65 13.35
N SER A 284 -4.27 18.50 14.12
CA SER A 284 -4.69 19.83 13.66
C SER A 284 -3.49 20.73 13.32
N ARG A 285 -2.42 20.66 14.11
CA ARG A 285 -1.17 21.39 13.85
C ARG A 285 -0.48 20.93 12.57
N ALA A 286 -0.38 19.61 12.34
CA ALA A 286 0.19 19.07 11.10
C ALA A 286 -0.64 19.48 9.86
N MET A 287 -1.97 19.44 9.97
CA MET A 287 -2.85 19.90 8.88
C MET A 287 -2.76 21.41 8.62
N TRP A 288 -2.48 22.22 9.65
CA TRP A 288 -2.17 23.64 9.48
C TRP A 288 -0.85 23.86 8.75
N GLN A 289 0.20 23.10 9.09
CA GLN A 289 1.49 23.13 8.35
C GLN A 289 1.29 22.76 6.87
N HIS A 290 0.46 21.76 6.57
CA HIS A 290 0.10 21.40 5.18
C HIS A 290 -0.53 22.57 4.42
N ARG A 291 -1.45 23.30 5.05
CA ARG A 291 -2.09 24.48 4.45
C ARG A 291 -1.06 25.56 4.13
N ILE A 292 -0.14 25.84 5.05
CA ILE A 292 0.95 26.81 4.82
C ILE A 292 1.87 26.36 3.69
N TYR A 293 2.25 25.09 3.67
CA TYR A 293 3.07 24.53 2.60
C TYR A 293 2.42 24.76 1.22
N LYS A 294 1.12 24.50 1.10
CA LYS A 294 0.37 24.76 -0.14
C LYS A 294 0.39 26.23 -0.55
N ILE A 295 0.17 27.15 0.39
CA ILE A 295 0.20 28.59 0.11
C ILE A 295 1.60 29.01 -0.40
N LYS A 296 2.66 28.60 0.31
CA LYS A 296 4.05 28.89 -0.10
C LYS A 296 4.39 28.32 -1.48
N LYS A 297 3.90 27.13 -1.81
CA LYS A 297 4.12 26.51 -3.11
C LYS A 297 3.46 27.29 -4.25
N VAL A 298 2.24 27.79 -4.03
CA VAL A 298 1.56 28.66 -5.01
C VAL A 298 2.31 29.97 -5.21
N LEU A 299 2.74 30.61 -4.12
CA LEU A 299 3.49 31.88 -4.18
C LEU A 299 4.85 31.76 -4.88
N LYS A 300 5.52 30.61 -4.83
CA LYS A 300 6.78 30.36 -5.57
C LYS A 300 6.58 30.15 -7.07
N CYS A 301 5.36 29.93 -7.53
CA CYS A 301 5.03 29.72 -8.94
C CYS A 301 4.46 30.98 -9.60
N LEU A 302 4.29 32.06 -8.84
CA LEU A 302 3.97 33.42 -9.31
C LEU A 302 5.26 34.21 -9.44
#